data_AF-A0AAJ1U970-F1
#
_entry.id   AF-A0AAJ1U970-F1
#
_cell.length_a   1.000
_cell.length_b   1.000
_cell.length_c   1.000
_cell.angle_alpha   90.00
_cell.angle_beta   90.00
_cell.angle_gamma   90.00
#
_symmetry.space_group_name_H-M   'P 1'
#
loop_
_entity.id
_entity.type
_entity.pdbx_description
1 polymer ?
#
loop_
_entity_poly.entity_id
_entity_poly.type
_entity_poly.pdbx_seq_one_letter_code
_entity_poly.pdbx_strand_id
1 'polypeptide(L)'
;MNYFAIGFVAVAAVIGAGVDYQQQSVKADIPLGRMSLSQYIDTYEARFLGAKAEMAAQEREEQRQEAWRIGGMQYLPEAPEGWTRRAYSEGYNSPIMFDTTVFYEEMAKNGGAQSMAEGIKAKKAKERLGELDKTSWVYEKGNEAIFISVKSKDGVNANGFGALMGMMIGGFDGISARSVLGYDVIGGVGFVELPVTSAMAGMMMSSLDERQKGFKRAHFRRLRGTLGFNQEVEIVIHANASRASTTEVLSAIDWDAMNAMLETPMALVGNDVVLPEEVDKAQMARQMYALHEKFKDLRGRAAQFKLYNANEAALVMNMYSGGTYDMTGGAVPDLSMMIEAAYRKELRDLLAGRPSTNEYQRIVGMMEERPEEERDQPEGEMSEELRNELMGYSDTETQAPGDTNAPGTWPDVVPTGGKPDLNKPFDRAMAEINIRAQAKAMGMSGQQLEFAVQSTLRQAEMQHANNQLLAKRRAEKAAAKVGAPSGAPAASGAGGAAAGLGGWLKGLVGGGEETAQAAPVATGEKAKIRRLGGEGKAIAGGCGAGQFCKTTE
;
A
#
# COMPACT_ATOMS: atom_id res chain seq x y z
N MET A 1 49.38 -0.93 31.81
CA MET A 1 49.05 0.09 30.80
C MET A 1 49.97 -0.08 29.61
N ASN A 2 49.43 -0.21 28.40
CA ASN A 2 50.23 -0.46 27.21
C ASN A 2 50.65 0.87 26.56
N TYR A 3 51.83 1.38 26.94
CA TYR A 3 52.36 2.67 26.48
C TYR A 3 52.53 2.75 24.95
N PHE A 4 52.73 1.60 24.28
CA PHE A 4 52.80 1.52 22.83
C PHE A 4 51.44 1.80 22.16
N ALA A 5 50.34 1.32 22.73
CA ALA A 5 49.01 1.59 22.21
C ALA A 5 48.63 3.08 22.36
N ILE A 6 49.00 3.69 23.49
CA ILE A 6 48.78 5.13 23.73
C ILE A 6 49.60 5.98 22.76
N GLY A 7 50.89 5.64 22.58
CA GLY A 7 51.76 6.33 21.62
C GLY A 7 51.27 6.20 20.17
N PHE A 8 50.81 5.00 19.77
CA PHE A 8 50.26 4.77 18.43
C PHE A 8 48.98 5.58 18.17
N VAL A 9 48.05 5.61 19.13
CA VAL A 9 46.81 6.40 19.03
C VAL A 9 47.13 7.90 18.92
N ALA A 10 48.11 8.40 19.68
CA ALA A 10 48.52 9.80 19.61
C ALA A 10 49.11 10.17 18.24
N VAL A 11 49.98 9.33 17.69
CA VAL A 11 50.57 9.55 16.35
C VAL A 11 49.49 9.47 15.26
N ALA A 12 48.60 8.49 15.33
CA ALA A 12 47.48 8.35 14.40
C ALA A 12 46.53 9.57 14.44
N ALA A 13 46.24 10.10 15.62
CA ALA A 13 45.42 11.29 15.79
C ALA A 13 46.07 12.54 15.17
N VAL A 14 47.38 12.73 15.36
CA VAL A 14 48.13 13.86 14.77
C VAL A 14 48.20 13.76 13.25
N ILE A 15 48.45 12.56 12.71
CA ILE A 15 48.45 12.34 11.25
C ILE A 15 47.05 12.60 10.67
N GLY A 16 46.00 12.10 11.32
CA GLY A 16 44.61 12.34 10.93
C GLY A 16 44.25 13.83 10.91
N ALA A 17 44.62 14.57 11.95
CA ALA A 17 44.40 16.02 12.03
C ALA A 17 45.18 16.78 10.95
N GLY A 18 46.41 16.36 10.63
CA GLY A 18 47.24 16.96 9.58
C GLY A 18 46.65 16.78 8.18
N VAL A 19 46.17 15.56 7.86
CA VAL A 19 45.49 15.27 6.59
C VAL A 19 44.18 16.05 6.47
N ASP A 20 43.41 16.13 7.55
CA ASP A 20 42.16 16.90 7.60
C ASP A 20 42.38 18.40 7.41
N TYR A 21 43.38 18.97 8.07
CA TYR A 21 43.77 20.38 7.90
C TYR A 21 44.17 20.69 6.46
N GLN A 22 44.96 19.81 5.82
CA GLN A 22 45.33 19.96 4.42
C GLN A 22 44.11 19.94 3.50
N GLN A 23 43.21 18.97 3.65
CA GLN A 23 42.00 18.87 2.81
C GLN A 23 41.10 20.10 2.95
N GLN A 24 41.00 20.69 4.14
CA GLN A 24 40.18 21.87 4.38
C GLN A 24 40.79 23.15 3.85
N SER A 25 42.11 23.33 4.00
CA SER A 25 42.80 24.47 3.40
C SER A 25 42.59 24.53 1.88
N VAL A 26 42.63 23.36 1.21
CA VAL A 26 42.32 23.23 -0.22
C VAL A 26 40.86 23.55 -0.53
N LYS A 27 39.90 23.05 0.25
CA LYS A 27 38.46 23.34 0.03
C LYS A 27 38.08 24.81 0.26
N ALA A 28 38.76 25.48 1.19
CA ALA A 28 38.53 26.88 1.52
C ALA A 28 39.28 27.87 0.61
N ASP A 29 40.05 27.36 -0.37
CA ASP A 29 40.97 28.14 -1.21
C ASP A 29 41.99 28.97 -0.39
N ILE A 30 42.41 28.42 0.77
CA ILE A 30 43.40 29.01 1.67
C ILE A 30 44.72 28.25 1.51
N PRO A 31 45.85 28.92 1.23
CA PRO A 31 47.15 28.26 1.14
C PRO A 31 47.50 27.48 2.41
N LEU A 32 48.09 26.30 2.23
CA LEU A 32 48.54 25.43 3.32
C LEU A 32 49.39 26.22 4.33
N GLY A 33 49.01 26.19 5.61
CA GLY A 33 49.74 26.91 6.67
C GLY A 33 49.29 28.37 6.90
N ARG A 34 48.34 28.90 6.13
CA ARG A 34 47.73 30.23 6.37
C ARG A 34 46.33 30.17 6.99
N MET A 35 45.76 28.98 7.11
CA MET A 35 44.48 28.79 7.79
C MET A 35 44.70 28.97 9.30
N SER A 36 44.12 30.02 9.85
CA SER A 36 44.20 30.28 11.28
C SER A 36 43.49 29.18 12.08
N LEU A 37 43.89 29.01 13.36
CA LEU A 37 43.25 28.05 14.25
C LEU A 37 41.75 28.31 14.41
N SER A 38 41.33 29.59 14.40
CA SER A 38 39.90 29.95 14.42
C SER A 38 39.19 29.51 13.14
N GLN A 39 39.77 29.73 11.96
CA GLN A 39 39.19 29.27 10.69
C GLN A 39 39.08 27.73 10.61
N TYR A 40 39.99 26.99 11.25
CA TYR A 40 39.91 25.53 11.36
C TYR A 40 38.85 25.05 12.37
N ILE A 41 38.65 25.79 13.45
CA ILE A 41 37.58 25.50 14.41
C ILE A 41 36.21 25.79 13.76
N ASP A 42 36.08 26.89 13.01
CA ASP A 42 34.83 27.26 12.32
C ASP A 42 34.40 26.19 11.30
N THR A 43 35.33 25.61 10.56
CA THR A 43 35.05 24.50 9.62
C THR A 43 34.78 23.19 10.34
N TYR A 44 35.31 22.97 11.54
CA TYR A 44 34.96 21.82 12.37
C TYR A 44 33.54 21.97 12.95
N GLU A 45 33.18 23.14 13.45
CA GLU A 45 31.84 23.44 13.97
C GLU A 45 30.79 23.31 12.86
N ALA A 46 31.05 23.87 11.68
CA ALA A 46 30.15 23.72 10.52
C ALA A 46 29.93 22.24 10.12
N ARG A 47 30.97 21.40 10.19
CA ARG A 47 30.86 19.96 9.90
C ARG A 47 30.20 19.17 11.01
N PHE A 48 30.48 19.50 12.27
CA PHE A 48 29.86 18.83 13.41
C PHE A 48 28.38 19.19 13.51
N LEU A 49 28.03 20.47 13.30
CA LEU A 49 26.64 20.92 13.20
C LEU A 49 25.96 20.34 11.95
N GLY A 50 26.65 20.28 10.82
CA GLY A 50 26.16 19.63 9.59
C GLY A 50 25.89 18.13 9.79
N ALA A 51 26.87 17.39 10.31
CA ALA A 51 26.74 15.96 10.59
C ALA A 51 25.69 15.67 11.67
N LYS A 52 25.58 16.52 12.70
CA LYS A 52 24.51 16.42 13.71
C LYS A 52 23.14 16.72 13.11
N ALA A 53 23.05 17.68 12.20
CA ALA A 53 21.82 17.99 11.48
C ALA A 53 21.43 16.84 10.51
N GLU A 54 22.40 16.22 9.85
CA GLU A 54 22.20 15.04 9.00
C GLU A 54 21.77 13.82 9.83
N MET A 55 22.43 13.51 10.95
CA MET A 55 22.00 12.44 11.87
C MET A 55 20.59 12.71 12.39
N ALA A 56 20.29 13.94 12.84
CA ALA A 56 18.95 14.29 13.28
C ALA A 56 17.91 14.28 12.15
N ALA A 57 18.32 14.46 10.88
CA ALA A 57 17.45 14.28 9.74
C ALA A 57 17.20 12.80 9.45
N GLN A 58 18.22 11.95 9.55
CA GLN A 58 18.12 10.50 9.40
C GLN A 58 17.25 9.89 10.50
N GLU A 59 17.46 10.23 11.77
CA GLU A 59 16.63 9.75 12.89
C GLU A 59 15.17 10.15 12.73
N ARG A 60 14.89 11.39 12.28
CA ARG A 60 13.52 11.84 11.99
C ARG A 60 12.90 11.06 10.83
N GLU A 61 13.68 10.78 9.80
CA GLU A 61 13.24 10.00 8.65
C GLU A 61 12.97 8.54 9.00
N GLU A 62 13.80 7.92 9.85
CA GLU A 62 13.59 6.57 10.39
C GLU A 62 12.33 6.51 11.25
N GLN A 63 12.14 7.46 12.17
CA GLN A 63 10.94 7.56 12.99
C GLN A 63 9.68 7.74 12.15
N ARG A 64 9.76 8.56 11.09
CA ARG A 64 8.66 8.75 10.13
C ARG A 64 8.34 7.46 9.39
N GLN A 65 9.35 6.74 8.87
CA GLN A 65 9.15 5.46 8.19
C GLN A 65 8.57 4.39 9.12
N GLU A 66 9.00 4.37 10.37
CA GLU A 66 8.44 3.48 11.38
C GLU A 66 6.97 3.82 11.66
N ALA A 67 6.64 5.10 11.86
CA ALA A 67 5.26 5.56 12.03
C ALA A 67 4.39 5.20 10.81
N TRP A 68 4.92 5.38 9.60
CA TRP A 68 4.24 5.01 8.36
C TRP A 68 3.94 3.52 8.29
N ARG A 69 4.89 2.67 8.69
CA ARG A 69 4.76 1.21 8.74
C ARG A 69 3.76 0.73 9.80
N ILE A 70 3.73 1.38 10.96
CA ILE A 70 2.72 1.10 12.01
C ILE A 70 1.33 1.51 11.51
N GLY A 71 1.25 2.60 10.74
CA GLY A 71 0.04 3.08 10.09
C GLY A 71 -0.74 4.07 10.96
N GLY A 72 -1.80 4.64 10.36
CA GLY A 72 -2.52 5.75 10.97
C GLY A 72 -3.44 5.41 12.15
N MET A 73 -3.66 4.13 12.47
CA MET A 73 -4.60 3.72 13.52
C MET A 73 -4.23 4.28 14.90
N GLN A 74 -2.94 4.43 15.21
CA GLN A 74 -2.48 4.92 16.51
C GLN A 74 -2.80 6.40 16.77
N TYR A 75 -3.11 7.17 15.73
CA TYR A 75 -3.48 8.59 15.81
C TYR A 75 -4.98 8.82 15.85
N LEU A 76 -5.76 7.73 15.86
CA LEU A 76 -7.17 7.80 16.17
C LEU A 76 -7.36 8.07 17.67
N PRO A 77 -8.35 8.88 18.05
CA PRO A 77 -8.49 9.34 19.42
C PRO A 77 -8.86 8.20 20.39
N GLU A 78 -8.65 8.45 21.67
CA GLU A 78 -9.41 7.76 22.70
C GLU A 78 -10.90 8.12 22.58
N ALA A 79 -11.77 7.28 23.16
CA ALA A 79 -13.20 7.55 23.11
C ALA A 79 -13.49 8.92 23.77
N PRO A 80 -14.16 9.87 23.08
CA PRO A 80 -14.56 11.14 23.70
C PRO A 80 -15.54 10.91 24.86
N GLU A 81 -15.84 11.95 25.63
CA GLU A 81 -16.73 11.81 26.80
C GLU A 81 -18.10 11.24 26.42
N GLY A 82 -18.48 10.15 27.11
CA GLY A 82 -19.73 9.41 26.85
C GLY A 82 -19.68 8.46 25.65
N TRP A 83 -18.55 8.34 24.95
CA TRP A 83 -18.31 7.31 23.95
C TRP A 83 -17.55 6.13 24.54
N THR A 84 -17.74 4.96 23.95
CA THR A 84 -16.88 3.79 24.18
C THR A 84 -16.16 3.41 22.90
N ARG A 85 -14.87 3.10 22.97
CA ARG A 85 -14.06 2.62 21.85
C ARG A 85 -13.85 1.11 21.98
N ARG A 86 -14.02 0.38 20.88
CA ARG A 86 -13.77 -1.08 20.82
C ARG A 86 -13.15 -1.48 19.49
N ALA A 87 -12.48 -2.62 19.47
CA ALA A 87 -12.01 -3.19 18.22
C ALA A 87 -13.20 -3.60 17.33
N TYR A 88 -12.97 -3.65 16.02
CA TYR A 88 -14.01 -4.00 15.07
C TYR A 88 -14.55 -5.42 15.33
N SER A 89 -13.68 -6.36 15.68
CA SER A 89 -14.08 -7.76 15.94
C SER A 89 -14.84 -8.01 17.24
N GLU A 90 -14.80 -7.09 18.20
CA GLU A 90 -15.30 -7.28 19.58
C GLU A 90 -16.80 -7.04 19.76
N GLY A 91 -17.50 -6.46 18.78
CA GLY A 91 -18.90 -6.07 18.93
C GLY A 91 -19.78 -6.33 17.71
N TYR A 92 -21.01 -5.83 17.80
CA TYR A 92 -22.04 -5.99 16.79
C TYR A 92 -21.95 -4.87 15.75
N ASN A 93 -21.64 -5.23 14.50
CA ASN A 93 -21.29 -4.26 13.46
C ASN A 93 -22.42 -3.96 12.48
N SER A 94 -23.63 -4.51 12.66
CA SER A 94 -24.74 -4.19 11.76
C SER A 94 -25.06 -2.70 11.71
N PRO A 95 -24.93 -1.87 12.78
CA PRO A 95 -25.20 -0.43 12.67
C PRO A 95 -24.28 0.30 11.69
N ILE A 96 -23.11 -0.25 11.36
CA ILE A 96 -22.03 0.41 10.62
C ILE A 96 -21.62 -0.35 9.34
N MET A 97 -22.30 -1.44 9.02
CA MET A 97 -22.00 -2.30 7.87
C MET A 97 -23.29 -2.87 7.26
N PHE A 98 -23.19 -3.34 6.04
CA PHE A 98 -24.29 -4.08 5.43
C PHE A 98 -24.48 -5.44 6.09
N ASP A 99 -25.74 -5.85 6.29
CA ASP A 99 -26.11 -7.15 6.86
C ASP A 99 -25.44 -8.32 6.16
N THR A 100 -25.24 -8.24 4.83
CA THR A 100 -24.54 -9.28 4.06
C THR A 100 -23.06 -9.40 4.43
N THR A 101 -22.41 -8.29 4.80
CA THR A 101 -21.02 -8.31 5.25
C THR A 101 -20.93 -8.93 6.64
N VAL A 102 -21.82 -8.51 7.55
CA VAL A 102 -21.92 -9.05 8.91
C VAL A 102 -22.23 -10.56 8.88
N PHE A 103 -23.10 -11.01 7.97
CA PHE A 103 -23.41 -12.43 7.80
C PHE A 103 -22.18 -13.29 7.48
N TYR A 104 -21.36 -12.88 6.50
CA TYR A 104 -20.15 -13.63 6.16
C TYR A 104 -19.08 -13.54 7.25
N GLU A 105 -19.03 -12.44 8.00
CA GLU A 105 -18.16 -12.30 9.17
C GLU A 105 -18.59 -13.23 10.31
N GLU A 106 -19.88 -13.31 10.62
CA GLU A 106 -20.43 -14.25 11.61
C GLU A 106 -20.23 -15.70 11.19
N MET A 107 -20.43 -16.02 9.90
CA MET A 107 -20.14 -17.34 9.34
C MET A 107 -18.66 -17.70 9.49
N ALA A 108 -17.75 -16.73 9.32
CA ALA A 108 -16.32 -16.90 9.51
C ALA A 108 -15.93 -17.12 10.98
N LYS A 109 -16.62 -16.47 11.93
CA LYS A 109 -16.40 -16.65 13.38
C LYS A 109 -16.96 -17.98 13.88
N ASN A 110 -18.13 -18.39 13.41
CA ASN A 110 -18.88 -19.53 13.95
C ASN A 110 -18.68 -20.85 13.17
N GLY A 111 -18.01 -20.83 12.03
CA GLY A 111 -17.65 -22.05 11.29
C GLY A 111 -18.83 -22.71 10.55
N GLY A 112 -19.67 -21.92 9.88
CA GLY A 112 -20.96 -22.36 9.31
C GLY A 112 -21.06 -22.45 7.78
N ALA A 113 -19.95 -22.53 7.05
CA ALA A 113 -20.00 -22.58 5.58
C ALA A 113 -20.57 -23.91 5.08
N GLN A 114 -21.65 -23.87 4.31
CA GLN A 114 -22.31 -25.07 3.75
C GLN A 114 -21.78 -25.43 2.36
N SER A 115 -21.17 -24.47 1.65
CA SER A 115 -20.55 -24.67 0.33
C SER A 115 -19.09 -24.25 0.27
N MET A 116 -18.35 -24.75 -0.74
CA MET A 116 -16.97 -24.33 -1.01
C MET A 116 -16.86 -22.83 -1.31
N ALA A 117 -17.84 -22.27 -2.02
CA ALA A 117 -17.90 -20.84 -2.31
C ALA A 117 -18.08 -19.99 -1.03
N GLU A 118 -18.95 -20.44 -0.12
CA GLU A 118 -19.12 -19.83 1.20
C GLU A 118 -17.86 -19.97 2.07
N GLY A 119 -17.18 -21.11 2.02
CA GLY A 119 -15.91 -21.32 2.72
C GLY A 119 -14.83 -20.33 2.27
N ILE A 120 -14.73 -20.05 0.97
CA ILE A 120 -13.82 -19.04 0.43
C ILE A 120 -14.23 -17.64 0.90
N LYS A 121 -15.52 -17.29 0.85
CA LYS A 121 -16.03 -15.99 1.32
C LYS A 121 -15.79 -15.79 2.82
N ALA A 122 -16.05 -16.81 3.63
CA ALA A 122 -15.81 -16.79 5.07
C ALA A 122 -14.30 -16.65 5.39
N LYS A 123 -13.43 -17.35 4.65
CA LYS A 123 -11.97 -17.17 4.80
C LYS A 123 -11.55 -15.74 4.49
N LYS A 124 -12.01 -15.18 3.36
CA LYS A 124 -11.74 -13.78 3.00
C LYS A 124 -12.31 -12.79 4.01
N ALA A 125 -13.49 -13.07 4.57
CA ALA A 125 -14.08 -12.27 5.63
C ALA A 125 -13.23 -12.31 6.91
N LYS A 126 -12.69 -13.48 7.28
CA LYS A 126 -11.77 -13.62 8.42
C LYS A 126 -10.46 -12.85 8.22
N GLU A 127 -9.87 -12.94 7.02
CA GLU A 127 -8.67 -12.16 6.66
C GLU A 127 -8.97 -10.66 6.74
N ARG A 128 -10.09 -10.22 6.16
CA ARG A 128 -10.55 -8.83 6.25
C ARG A 128 -10.79 -8.38 7.69
N LEU A 129 -11.41 -9.20 8.54
CA LEU A 129 -11.61 -8.90 9.96
C LEU A 129 -10.28 -8.59 10.66
N GLY A 130 -9.27 -9.44 10.44
CA GLY A 130 -7.95 -9.24 11.01
C GLY A 130 -7.20 -8.03 10.44
N GLU A 131 -7.50 -7.60 9.21
CA GLU A 131 -6.99 -6.34 8.65
C GLU A 131 -7.72 -5.12 9.22
N LEU A 132 -9.03 -5.20 9.39
CA LEU A 132 -9.83 -4.12 9.96
C LEU A 132 -9.42 -3.84 11.40
N ASP A 133 -9.23 -4.86 12.23
CA ASP A 133 -8.76 -4.67 13.62
C ASP A 133 -7.38 -3.98 13.72
N LYS A 134 -6.56 -4.06 12.68
CA LYS A 134 -5.24 -3.38 12.62
C LYS A 134 -5.30 -1.96 12.09
N THR A 135 -6.44 -1.55 11.53
CA THR A 135 -6.57 -0.28 10.80
C THR A 135 -7.78 0.53 11.25
N SER A 136 -8.53 0.08 12.25
CA SER A 136 -9.81 0.71 12.58
C SER A 136 -10.22 0.59 14.03
N TRP A 137 -11.06 1.55 14.43
CA TRP A 137 -11.78 1.56 15.70
C TRP A 137 -13.26 1.79 15.47
N VAL A 138 -14.08 1.27 16.39
CA VAL A 138 -15.51 1.57 16.47
C VAL A 138 -15.79 2.36 17.74
N TYR A 139 -16.51 3.47 17.60
CA TYR A 139 -16.97 4.35 18.67
C TYR A 139 -18.48 4.21 18.81
N GLU A 140 -18.96 3.99 20.03
CA GLU A 140 -20.38 3.80 20.32
C GLU A 140 -20.85 4.75 21.44
N LYS A 141 -22.05 5.34 21.26
CA LYS A 141 -22.72 6.21 22.24
C LYS A 141 -24.22 6.01 22.16
N GLY A 142 -24.77 5.21 23.06
CA GLY A 142 -26.18 4.84 23.04
C GLY A 142 -26.55 4.09 21.76
N ASN A 143 -27.38 4.72 20.91
CA ASN A 143 -27.80 4.15 19.61
C ASN A 143 -26.93 4.63 18.44
N GLU A 144 -25.92 5.46 18.69
CA GLU A 144 -25.02 5.96 17.67
C GLU A 144 -23.76 5.10 17.60
N ALA A 145 -23.30 4.84 16.38
CA ALA A 145 -22.08 4.09 16.11
C ALA A 145 -21.30 4.73 14.96
N ILE A 146 -19.99 4.89 15.16
CA ILE A 146 -19.06 5.44 14.17
C ILE A 146 -17.87 4.49 14.05
N PHE A 147 -17.69 3.93 12.87
CA PHE A 147 -16.51 3.17 12.50
C PHE A 147 -15.56 4.05 11.71
N ILE A 148 -14.28 4.06 12.09
CA ILE A 148 -13.23 4.81 11.40
C ILE A 148 -12.12 3.84 11.04
N SER A 149 -11.81 3.71 9.76
CA SER A 149 -10.67 2.96 9.24
C SER A 149 -9.68 3.91 8.58
N VAL A 150 -8.41 3.76 8.94
CA VAL A 150 -7.30 4.54 8.43
C VAL A 150 -6.33 3.59 7.72
N LYS A 151 -6.06 3.87 6.44
CA LYS A 151 -5.17 3.06 5.61
C LYS A 151 -4.09 3.94 5.01
N SER A 152 -2.85 3.61 5.31
CA SER A 152 -1.70 4.16 4.61
C SER A 152 -1.57 3.47 3.25
N LYS A 153 -1.43 4.26 2.19
CA LYS A 153 -1.16 3.82 0.82
C LYS A 153 0.18 4.37 0.40
N ASP A 154 1.09 3.46 0.13
CA ASP A 154 2.40 3.82 -0.40
C ASP A 154 2.26 4.53 -1.74
N GLY A 155 3.22 5.42 -2.00
CA GLY A 155 3.43 5.98 -3.32
C GLY A 155 3.53 4.87 -4.36
N VAL A 156 2.81 5.03 -5.46
CA VAL A 156 2.91 4.05 -6.54
C VAL A 156 4.25 4.25 -7.23
N ASN A 157 5.13 3.25 -7.15
CA ASN A 157 6.38 3.27 -7.91
C ASN A 157 6.03 3.22 -9.41
N ALA A 158 6.10 4.37 -10.09
CA ALA A 158 5.80 4.50 -11.50
C ALA A 158 6.70 3.66 -12.42
N ASN A 159 7.76 3.05 -11.88
CA ASN A 159 8.66 2.17 -12.60
C ASN A 159 8.26 0.68 -12.51
N GLY A 160 7.38 0.31 -11.58
CA GLY A 160 6.92 -1.07 -11.40
C GLY A 160 5.70 -1.38 -12.26
N PHE A 161 5.76 -2.40 -13.12
CA PHE A 161 4.65 -2.78 -14.01
C PHE A 161 3.32 -3.03 -13.28
N GLY A 162 3.34 -3.72 -12.14
CA GLY A 162 2.11 -3.95 -11.35
C GLY A 162 1.53 -2.67 -10.76
N ALA A 163 2.39 -1.74 -10.37
CA ALA A 163 2.03 -0.44 -9.80
C ALA A 163 1.43 0.47 -10.89
N LEU A 164 2.04 0.46 -12.07
CA LEU A 164 1.63 1.14 -13.28
C LEU A 164 0.25 0.67 -13.79
N MET A 165 0.04 -0.65 -13.84
CA MET A 165 -1.29 -1.23 -14.09
C MET A 165 -2.30 -0.85 -12.99
N GLY A 166 -1.85 -0.82 -11.73
CA GLY A 166 -2.65 -0.34 -10.60
C GLY A 166 -3.07 1.12 -10.74
N MET A 167 -2.22 2.00 -11.30
CA MET A 167 -2.57 3.40 -11.59
C MET A 167 -3.55 3.52 -12.74
N MET A 168 -3.35 2.75 -13.82
CA MET A 168 -4.29 2.71 -14.94
C MET A 168 -5.68 2.26 -14.48
N ILE A 169 -5.75 1.21 -13.67
CA ILE A 169 -7.02 0.68 -13.14
C ILE A 169 -7.59 1.61 -12.05
N GLY A 170 -6.73 2.19 -11.20
CA GLY A 170 -7.13 3.07 -10.10
C GLY A 170 -7.71 4.42 -10.54
N GLY A 171 -7.42 4.87 -11.76
CA GLY A 171 -8.13 5.99 -12.41
C GLY A 171 -9.61 5.70 -12.69
N PHE A 172 -10.02 4.42 -12.64
CA PHE A 172 -11.40 3.97 -12.81
C PHE A 172 -12.11 3.66 -11.49
N ASP A 173 -11.68 4.20 -10.34
CA ASP A 173 -12.55 4.23 -9.14
C ASP A 173 -13.82 5.02 -9.51
N GLY A 174 -14.83 4.31 -10.05
CA GLY A 174 -15.92 4.84 -10.87
C GLY A 174 -16.95 5.72 -10.16
N ILE A 175 -16.55 6.34 -9.05
CA ILE A 175 -17.33 7.35 -8.35
C ILE A 175 -16.90 8.71 -8.88
N SER A 176 -17.62 9.20 -9.89
CA SER A 176 -17.46 10.57 -10.38
C SER A 176 -17.51 11.57 -9.22
N ALA A 177 -16.63 12.57 -9.21
CA ALA A 177 -16.72 13.71 -8.27
C ALA A 177 -18.09 14.43 -8.31
N ARG A 178 -18.88 14.21 -9.37
CA ARG A 178 -20.25 14.72 -9.48
C ARG A 178 -21.25 13.94 -8.63
N SER A 179 -21.00 12.66 -8.34
CA SER A 179 -21.92 11.78 -7.60
C SER A 179 -21.66 11.73 -6.09
N VAL A 180 -20.60 12.38 -5.60
CA VAL A 180 -20.35 12.53 -4.16
C VAL A 180 -21.00 13.80 -3.61
N LEU A 181 -21.42 13.75 -2.36
CA LEU A 181 -21.90 14.92 -1.62
C LEU A 181 -20.76 15.41 -0.71
N GLY A 182 -20.55 16.72 -0.66
CA GLY A 182 -19.64 17.30 0.31
C GLY A 182 -20.15 17.11 1.73
N TYR A 183 -19.30 16.67 2.65
CA TYR A 183 -19.68 16.52 4.05
C TYR A 183 -19.14 17.69 4.87
N ASP A 184 -17.84 17.72 5.15
CA ASP A 184 -17.19 18.73 5.99
C ASP A 184 -15.67 18.75 5.72
N VAL A 185 -14.99 19.78 6.22
CA VAL A 185 -13.52 19.83 6.26
C VAL A 185 -13.07 19.87 7.71
N ILE A 186 -12.34 18.83 8.13
CA ILE A 186 -11.92 18.62 9.52
C ILE A 186 -10.41 18.40 9.53
N GLY A 187 -9.68 19.18 10.34
CA GLY A 187 -8.22 19.15 10.38
C GLY A 187 -7.56 19.49 9.03
N GLY A 188 -8.25 20.22 8.15
CA GLY A 188 -7.81 20.47 6.78
C GLY A 188 -8.03 19.32 5.78
N VAL A 189 -8.70 18.24 6.19
CA VAL A 189 -9.05 17.10 5.32
C VAL A 189 -10.50 17.22 4.86
N GLY A 190 -10.72 17.19 3.55
CA GLY A 190 -12.04 17.25 2.94
C GLY A 190 -12.73 15.89 2.95
N PHE A 191 -13.83 15.77 3.71
CA PHE A 191 -14.66 14.57 3.75
C PHE A 191 -15.83 14.69 2.79
N VAL A 192 -16.04 13.65 1.99
CA VAL A 192 -17.21 13.52 1.11
C VAL A 192 -18.02 12.30 1.51
N GLU A 193 -19.34 12.43 1.41
CA GLU A 193 -20.25 11.31 1.51
C GLU A 193 -20.30 10.60 0.16
N LEU A 194 -19.86 9.35 0.18
CA LEU A 194 -19.96 8.47 -0.97
C LEU A 194 -21.41 8.02 -1.10
N PRO A 195 -21.98 8.01 -2.31
CA PRO A 195 -23.26 7.39 -2.50
C PRO A 195 -23.14 5.95 -2.01
N VAL A 196 -23.94 5.59 -1.01
CA VAL A 196 -24.05 4.21 -0.56
C VAL A 196 -24.90 3.46 -1.59
N THR A 197 -24.45 3.50 -2.83
CA THR A 197 -25.06 2.78 -3.92
C THR A 197 -24.75 1.32 -3.68
N SER A 198 -25.74 0.67 -3.07
CA SER A 198 -26.22 -0.65 -3.46
C SER A 198 -26.44 -0.80 -4.98
N ALA A 199 -25.93 0.07 -5.86
CA ALA A 199 -26.12 0.02 -7.30
C ALA A 199 -24.97 -0.68 -8.01
N MET A 200 -23.71 -0.62 -7.53
CA MET A 200 -22.63 -1.41 -8.15
C MET A 200 -22.51 -2.80 -7.51
N ALA A 201 -22.57 -2.86 -6.18
CA ALA A 201 -22.73 -4.13 -5.47
C ALA A 201 -24.11 -4.76 -5.76
N GLY A 202 -25.16 -3.95 -5.89
CA GLY A 202 -26.46 -4.44 -6.35
C GLY A 202 -26.46 -4.80 -7.82
N MET A 203 -25.84 -4.07 -8.76
CA MET A 203 -25.78 -4.54 -10.16
C MET A 203 -24.96 -5.82 -10.31
N MET A 204 -23.83 -5.95 -9.61
CA MET A 204 -23.00 -7.15 -9.68
C MET A 204 -23.59 -8.35 -8.93
N MET A 205 -24.44 -8.13 -7.91
CA MET A 205 -25.06 -9.23 -7.14
C MET A 205 -26.52 -9.49 -7.50
N SER A 206 -27.26 -8.49 -8.01
CA SER A 206 -28.62 -8.66 -8.53
C SER A 206 -28.65 -9.42 -9.85
N SER A 207 -27.52 -9.48 -10.56
CA SER A 207 -27.36 -10.37 -11.71
C SER A 207 -27.11 -11.83 -11.30
N LEU A 208 -26.78 -12.09 -10.03
CA LEU A 208 -26.46 -13.43 -9.52
C LEU A 208 -27.53 -14.03 -8.62
N ASP A 209 -28.50 -13.27 -8.11
CA ASP A 209 -29.59 -13.83 -7.31
C ASP A 209 -30.89 -13.00 -7.36
N GLU A 210 -31.85 -13.41 -8.18
CA GLU A 210 -33.20 -12.79 -8.26
C GLU A 210 -34.01 -12.92 -6.95
N ARG A 211 -33.54 -13.73 -5.99
CA ARG A 211 -34.23 -13.92 -4.70
C ARG A 211 -33.95 -12.83 -3.67
N GLN A 212 -32.96 -11.95 -3.87
CA GLN A 212 -32.61 -10.87 -2.95
C GLN A 212 -33.25 -9.51 -3.32
N LYS A 213 -34.56 -9.50 -3.60
CA LYS A 213 -35.37 -8.29 -3.92
C LYS A 213 -35.59 -7.33 -2.74
N GLY A 214 -34.69 -7.27 -1.76
CA GLY A 214 -34.90 -6.55 -0.50
C GLY A 214 -33.67 -5.81 0.03
N PHE A 215 -32.72 -5.39 -0.81
CA PHE A 215 -31.59 -4.58 -0.36
C PHE A 215 -32.10 -3.25 0.23
N LYS A 216 -32.20 -3.22 1.56
CA LYS A 216 -32.46 -2.01 2.33
C LYS A 216 -31.37 -1.00 2.00
N ARG A 217 -31.76 0.26 1.78
CA ARG A 217 -30.82 1.40 1.77
C ARG A 217 -29.93 1.27 3.00
N ALA A 218 -28.63 1.51 2.86
CA ALA A 218 -27.76 1.52 4.03
C ALA A 218 -28.33 2.50 5.06
N HIS A 219 -28.46 2.04 6.30
CA HIS A 219 -28.89 2.84 7.44
C HIS A 219 -27.73 3.63 8.08
N PHE A 220 -26.57 3.62 7.44
CA PHE A 220 -25.38 4.38 7.82
C PHE A 220 -24.87 5.21 6.64
N ARG A 221 -24.16 6.29 6.95
CA ARG A 221 -23.46 7.13 5.98
C ARG A 221 -22.05 6.60 5.77
N ARG A 222 -21.55 6.67 4.53
CA ARG A 222 -20.17 6.33 4.20
C ARG A 222 -19.41 7.58 3.80
N LEU A 223 -18.47 8.01 4.63
CA LEU A 223 -17.61 9.15 4.36
C LEU A 223 -16.21 8.68 3.94
N ARG A 224 -15.56 9.48 3.10
CA ARG A 224 -14.17 9.28 2.68
C ARG A 224 -13.43 10.61 2.77
N GLY A 225 -12.26 10.58 3.39
CA GLY A 225 -11.27 11.65 3.37
C GLY A 225 -9.92 11.08 2.96
N THR A 226 -9.12 11.89 2.28
CA THR A 226 -7.76 11.51 1.87
C THR A 226 -6.81 12.63 2.26
N LEU A 227 -5.70 12.24 2.88
CA LEU A 227 -4.61 13.11 3.27
C LEU A 227 -3.35 12.70 2.48
N GLY A 228 -2.65 13.66 1.88
CA GLY A 228 -1.50 13.39 1.00
C GLY A 228 -1.90 13.13 -0.46
N PHE A 229 -0.95 12.68 -1.27
CA PHE A 229 -1.19 12.45 -2.71
C PHE A 229 -0.30 11.37 -3.32
N ASN A 230 1.03 11.49 -3.16
CA ASN A 230 1.92 10.41 -3.55
C ASN A 230 1.82 9.29 -2.52
N GLN A 231 2.29 9.54 -1.30
CA GLN A 231 1.86 8.80 -0.11
C GLN A 231 0.51 9.34 0.35
N GLU A 232 -0.46 8.45 0.59
CA GLU A 232 -1.81 8.82 1.00
C GLU A 232 -2.20 8.12 2.30
N VAL A 233 -2.84 8.86 3.20
CA VAL A 233 -3.61 8.31 4.31
C VAL A 233 -5.09 8.42 3.94
N GLU A 234 -5.71 7.29 3.65
CA GLU A 234 -7.13 7.21 3.35
C GLU A 234 -7.92 6.91 4.63
N ILE A 235 -8.94 7.72 4.88
CA ILE A 235 -9.82 7.61 6.03
C ILE A 235 -11.22 7.28 5.51
N VAL A 236 -11.74 6.13 5.91
CA VAL A 236 -13.09 5.67 5.57
C VAL A 236 -13.91 5.58 6.83
N ILE A 237 -15.08 6.21 6.82
CA ILE A 237 -15.95 6.30 7.98
C ILE A 237 -17.31 5.71 7.63
N HIS A 238 -17.80 4.82 8.47
CA HIS A 238 -19.20 4.40 8.43
C HIS A 238 -19.89 4.92 9.69
N ALA A 239 -20.84 5.82 9.53
CA ALA A 239 -21.49 6.50 10.65
C ALA A 239 -23.00 6.29 10.61
N ASN A 240 -23.52 5.57 11.60
CA ASN A 240 -24.91 5.63 12.01
C ASN A 240 -25.00 6.49 13.27
N ALA A 241 -24.75 7.78 13.08
CA ALA A 241 -24.70 8.80 14.13
C ALA A 241 -25.12 10.14 13.53
N SER A 242 -25.44 11.13 14.36
CA SER A 242 -25.70 12.51 13.92
C SER A 242 -24.45 13.14 13.28
N ARG A 243 -24.63 14.25 12.54
CA ARG A 243 -23.49 15.01 11.98
C ARG A 243 -22.61 15.57 13.10
N ALA A 244 -23.19 16.16 14.13
CA ALA A 244 -22.45 16.71 15.27
C ALA A 244 -21.59 15.64 15.97
N SER A 245 -22.18 14.48 16.25
CA SER A 245 -21.50 13.31 16.83
C SER A 245 -20.34 12.81 15.97
N THR A 246 -20.53 12.77 14.65
CA THR A 246 -19.46 12.37 13.73
C THR A 246 -18.33 13.39 13.71
N THR A 247 -18.66 14.68 13.64
CA THR A 247 -17.67 15.75 13.68
C THR A 247 -16.91 15.78 15.01
N GLU A 248 -17.57 15.54 16.15
CA GLU A 248 -16.95 15.45 17.48
C GLU A 248 -15.81 14.42 17.51
N VAL A 249 -16.07 13.20 17.04
CA VAL A 249 -15.06 12.13 17.01
C VAL A 249 -13.95 12.46 15.99
N LEU A 250 -14.29 12.98 14.82
CA LEU A 250 -13.30 13.32 13.79
C LEU A 250 -12.41 14.52 14.17
N SER A 251 -12.94 15.49 14.92
CA SER A 251 -12.16 16.64 15.39
C SER A 251 -11.13 16.27 16.45
N ALA A 252 -11.29 15.11 17.11
CA ALA A 252 -10.36 14.63 18.12
C ALA A 252 -9.18 13.82 17.55
N ILE A 253 -9.20 13.48 16.26
CA ILE A 253 -8.08 12.80 15.58
C ILE A 253 -6.83 13.69 15.65
N ASP A 254 -5.66 13.09 15.91
CA ASP A 254 -4.38 13.80 15.88
C ASP A 254 -3.92 14.01 14.43
N TRP A 255 -4.45 15.07 13.81
CA TRP A 255 -4.18 15.43 12.43
C TRP A 255 -2.72 15.83 12.20
N ASP A 256 -2.06 16.44 13.20
CA ASP A 256 -0.66 16.85 13.11
C ASP A 256 0.24 15.63 13.00
N ALA A 257 0.04 14.64 13.87
CA ALA A 257 0.84 13.42 13.84
C ALA A 257 0.53 12.56 12.61
N MET A 258 -0.73 12.50 12.16
CA MET A 258 -1.05 11.85 10.88
C MET A 258 -0.36 12.52 9.68
N ASN A 259 -0.34 13.86 9.66
CA ASN A 259 0.31 14.62 8.60
C ASN A 259 1.84 14.48 8.63
N ALA A 260 2.42 14.37 9.82
CA ALA A 260 3.86 14.17 10.03
C ALA A 260 4.36 12.79 9.55
N MET A 261 3.49 11.80 9.40
CA MET A 261 3.88 10.50 8.82
C MET A 261 4.22 10.58 7.33
N LEU A 262 3.64 11.55 6.62
CA LEU A 262 3.86 11.72 5.19
C LEU A 262 5.31 12.13 4.93
N GLU A 263 5.91 11.58 3.88
CA GLU A 263 7.23 12.01 3.39
C GLU A 263 7.28 13.53 3.13
N THR A 264 6.21 14.10 2.60
CA THR A 264 6.04 15.55 2.51
C THR A 264 4.72 15.94 3.20
N PRO A 265 4.76 16.53 4.40
CA PRO A 265 3.54 16.99 5.08
C PRO A 265 2.75 18.02 4.28
N MET A 266 1.43 18.01 4.42
CA MET A 266 0.51 18.95 3.79
C MET A 266 0.43 20.23 4.65
N ALA A 267 0.76 21.39 4.07
CA ALA A 267 0.89 22.64 4.83
C ALA A 267 -0.40 23.15 5.50
N LEU A 268 -1.57 22.70 5.05
CA LEU A 268 -2.89 23.14 5.55
C LEU A 268 -3.66 22.01 6.20
N VAL A 269 -2.95 21.04 6.78
CA VAL A 269 -3.53 19.93 7.55
C VAL A 269 -2.93 19.94 8.94
N GLY A 270 -3.78 19.89 9.95
CA GLY A 270 -3.39 19.92 11.35
C GLY A 270 -4.57 20.19 12.29
N ASN A 271 -4.36 20.01 13.58
CA ASN A 271 -5.42 20.11 14.58
C ASN A 271 -5.96 21.55 14.72
N ASP A 272 -5.07 22.54 14.52
CA ASP A 272 -5.38 23.97 14.62
C ASP A 272 -5.93 24.56 13.31
N VAL A 273 -6.12 23.74 12.27
CA VAL A 273 -6.61 24.22 10.97
C VAL A 273 -8.11 24.48 11.05
N VAL A 274 -8.47 25.77 11.04
CA VAL A 274 -9.85 26.24 11.00
C VAL A 274 -10.10 26.96 9.67
N LEU A 275 -11.13 26.54 8.94
CA LEU A 275 -11.62 27.28 7.77
C LEU A 275 -12.37 28.54 8.22
N PRO A 276 -12.28 29.65 7.46
CA PRO A 276 -13.10 30.84 7.71
C PRO A 276 -14.60 30.49 7.77
N GLU A 277 -15.35 31.16 8.64
CA GLU A 277 -16.77 30.87 8.86
C GLU A 277 -17.63 31.09 7.60
N GLU A 278 -17.19 31.98 6.71
CA GLU A 278 -17.87 32.30 5.45
C GLU A 278 -17.73 31.21 4.38
N VAL A 279 -16.79 30.27 4.57
CA VAL A 279 -16.56 29.18 3.62
C VAL A 279 -17.55 28.04 3.89
N ASP A 280 -18.35 27.69 2.88
CA ASP A 280 -19.15 26.47 2.90
C ASP A 280 -18.22 25.25 2.93
N LYS A 281 -18.07 24.65 4.12
CA LYS A 281 -17.20 23.48 4.35
C LYS A 281 -17.61 22.27 3.52
N ALA A 282 -18.90 22.07 3.27
CA ALA A 282 -19.35 20.96 2.44
C ALA A 282 -18.95 21.19 0.97
N GLN A 283 -19.16 22.40 0.45
CA GLN A 283 -18.73 22.76 -0.89
C GLN A 283 -17.20 22.64 -1.04
N MET A 284 -16.44 23.13 -0.05
CA MET A 284 -14.98 23.03 -0.03
C MET A 284 -14.52 21.57 -0.05
N ALA A 285 -15.08 20.71 0.80
CA ALA A 285 -14.73 19.29 0.83
C ALA A 285 -14.96 18.59 -0.52
N ARG A 286 -16.05 18.93 -1.21
CA ARG A 286 -16.32 18.41 -2.56
C ARG A 286 -15.29 18.90 -3.58
N GLN A 287 -14.90 20.17 -3.51
CA GLN A 287 -13.87 20.73 -4.40
C GLN A 287 -12.50 20.09 -4.16
N MET A 288 -12.12 19.87 -2.90
CA MET A 288 -10.90 19.16 -2.53
C MET A 288 -10.89 17.73 -3.08
N TYR A 289 -12.00 16.99 -2.93
CA TYR A 289 -12.13 15.65 -3.50
C TYR A 289 -12.04 15.65 -5.03
N ALA A 290 -12.74 16.59 -5.70
CA ALA A 290 -12.69 16.73 -7.15
C ALA A 290 -11.27 17.04 -7.65
N LEU A 291 -10.54 17.88 -6.92
CA LEU A 291 -9.14 18.20 -7.22
C LEU A 291 -8.24 16.95 -7.07
N HIS A 292 -8.42 16.19 -5.98
CA HIS A 292 -7.68 14.95 -5.74
C HIS A 292 -7.90 13.94 -6.87
N GLU A 293 -9.17 13.65 -7.22
CA GLU A 293 -9.49 12.72 -8.31
C GLU A 293 -8.97 13.22 -9.67
N LYS A 294 -9.00 14.54 -9.93
CA LYS A 294 -8.43 15.14 -11.15
C LYS A 294 -6.91 14.89 -11.24
N PHE A 295 -6.17 15.07 -10.15
CA PHE A 295 -4.73 14.81 -10.15
C PHE A 295 -4.41 13.31 -10.15
N LYS A 296 -5.26 12.47 -9.56
CA LYS A 296 -5.18 11.01 -9.66
C LYS A 296 -5.34 10.54 -11.11
N ASP A 297 -6.29 11.11 -11.87
CA ASP A 297 -6.42 10.90 -13.31
C ASP A 297 -5.14 11.35 -14.05
N LEU A 298 -4.59 12.52 -13.72
CA LEU A 298 -3.33 13.00 -14.30
C LEU A 298 -2.17 12.02 -14.07
N ARG A 299 -2.06 11.46 -12.86
CA ARG A 299 -1.08 10.41 -12.54
C ARG A 299 -1.31 9.15 -13.38
N GLY A 300 -2.57 8.75 -13.58
CA GLY A 300 -2.92 7.65 -14.49
C GLY A 300 -2.51 7.91 -15.93
N ARG A 301 -2.71 9.14 -16.44
CA ARG A 301 -2.27 9.55 -17.78
C ARG A 301 -0.75 9.59 -17.91
N ALA A 302 -0.04 10.08 -16.89
CA ALA A 302 1.42 10.08 -16.87
C ALA A 302 1.99 8.66 -16.85
N ALA A 303 1.36 7.74 -16.10
CA ALA A 303 1.67 6.32 -16.13
C ALA A 303 1.44 5.72 -17.53
N GLN A 304 0.31 6.04 -18.18
CA GLN A 304 0.03 5.62 -19.54
C GLN A 304 1.03 6.18 -20.56
N PHE A 305 1.41 7.44 -20.41
CA PHE A 305 2.45 8.06 -21.21
C PHE A 305 3.79 7.35 -21.07
N LYS A 306 4.22 7.02 -19.84
CA LYS A 306 5.44 6.22 -19.62
C LYS A 306 5.34 4.83 -20.25
N LEU A 307 4.17 4.18 -20.16
CA LEU A 307 3.94 2.86 -20.78
C LEU A 307 4.09 2.88 -22.29
N TYR A 308 3.53 3.89 -22.96
CA TYR A 308 3.65 4.02 -24.41
C TYR A 308 5.08 4.30 -24.88
N ASN A 309 5.92 4.82 -23.99
CA ASN A 309 7.33 5.10 -24.25
C ASN A 309 8.25 4.14 -23.48
N ALA A 310 7.73 2.99 -23.03
CA ALA A 310 8.53 2.01 -22.30
C ALA A 310 9.44 1.27 -23.27
N ASN A 311 10.71 1.14 -22.91
CA ASN A 311 11.65 0.25 -23.59
C ASN A 311 11.31 -1.20 -23.20
N GLU A 312 11.09 -2.07 -24.18
CA GLU A 312 10.69 -3.47 -23.93
C GLU A 312 11.66 -4.21 -23.00
N ALA A 313 12.97 -4.01 -23.17
CA ALA A 313 13.98 -4.62 -22.33
C ALA A 313 13.90 -4.09 -20.89
N ALA A 314 13.72 -2.77 -20.71
CA ALA A 314 13.55 -2.18 -19.39
C ALA A 314 12.24 -2.63 -18.71
N LEU A 315 11.17 -2.81 -19.48
CA LEU A 315 9.89 -3.34 -18.99
C LEU A 315 10.05 -4.76 -18.46
N VAL A 316 10.71 -5.65 -19.23
CA VAL A 316 11.01 -7.03 -18.82
C VAL A 316 11.88 -7.03 -17.58
N MET A 317 12.96 -6.22 -17.54
CA MET A 317 13.83 -6.11 -16.36
C MET A 317 13.09 -5.58 -15.13
N ASN A 318 12.12 -4.69 -15.30
CA ASN A 318 11.27 -4.19 -14.21
C ASN A 318 10.27 -5.24 -13.70
N MET A 319 9.77 -6.13 -14.56
CA MET A 319 8.93 -7.25 -14.11
C MET A 319 9.67 -8.19 -13.15
N TYR A 320 10.97 -8.38 -13.34
CA TYR A 320 11.78 -9.24 -12.47
C TYR A 320 12.43 -8.51 -11.29
N SER A 321 12.79 -7.24 -11.45
CA SER A 321 13.46 -6.46 -10.40
C SER A 321 12.51 -5.73 -9.44
N GLY A 322 11.21 -5.73 -9.73
CA GLY A 322 10.22 -5.01 -8.91
C GLY A 322 10.20 -3.50 -9.15
N GLY A 323 10.61 -3.03 -10.34
CA GLY A 323 10.53 -1.61 -10.71
C GLY A 323 11.73 -0.76 -10.29
N THR A 324 12.94 -1.34 -10.30
CA THR A 324 14.17 -0.61 -9.92
C THR A 324 14.77 0.22 -11.05
N TYR A 325 14.44 -0.09 -12.30
CA TYR A 325 14.95 0.60 -13.48
C TYR A 325 13.90 1.56 -14.03
N ASP A 326 14.31 2.67 -14.61
CA ASP A 326 13.37 3.49 -15.39
C ASP A 326 12.89 2.69 -16.60
N MET A 327 11.58 2.45 -16.67
CA MET A 327 10.96 1.69 -17.77
C MET A 327 11.13 2.35 -19.14
N THR A 328 11.43 3.64 -19.17
CA THR A 328 11.64 4.39 -20.42
C THR A 328 13.11 4.49 -20.81
N GLY A 329 14.03 3.93 -20.01
CA GLY A 329 15.47 4.05 -20.26
C GLY A 329 15.97 5.49 -20.22
N GLY A 330 15.33 6.38 -19.44
CA GLY A 330 15.62 7.80 -19.40
C GLY A 330 14.94 8.63 -20.49
N ALA A 331 14.20 7.99 -21.40
CA ALA A 331 13.56 8.69 -22.50
C ALA A 331 12.47 9.64 -22.01
N VAL A 332 11.73 9.31 -20.95
CA VAL A 332 10.63 10.15 -20.44
C VAL A 332 10.95 10.66 -19.04
N PRO A 333 10.85 11.98 -18.78
CA PRO A 333 11.04 12.51 -17.44
C PRO A 333 9.98 11.98 -16.47
N ASP A 334 10.37 11.71 -15.22
CA ASP A 334 9.42 11.33 -14.18
C ASP A 334 8.56 12.52 -13.76
N LEU A 335 7.30 12.52 -14.19
CA LEU A 335 6.34 13.59 -13.88
C LEU A 335 5.77 13.48 -12.45
N SER A 336 6.07 12.41 -11.69
CA SER A 336 5.44 12.13 -10.39
C SER A 336 5.63 13.28 -9.38
N MET A 337 6.87 13.77 -9.22
CA MET A 337 7.15 14.90 -8.32
C MET A 337 6.47 16.19 -8.78
N MET A 338 6.36 16.41 -10.08
CA MET A 338 5.73 17.60 -10.65
C MET A 338 4.22 17.60 -10.43
N ILE A 339 3.57 16.44 -10.63
CA ILE A 339 2.14 16.24 -10.38
C ILE A 339 1.84 16.46 -8.90
N GLU A 340 2.67 15.93 -8.00
CA GLU A 340 2.51 16.13 -6.55
C GLU A 340 2.66 17.61 -6.15
N ALA A 341 3.72 18.28 -6.62
CA ALA A 341 3.94 19.69 -6.33
C ALA A 341 2.78 20.56 -6.85
N ALA A 342 2.29 20.26 -8.06
CA ALA A 342 1.14 20.92 -8.66
C ALA A 342 -0.16 20.67 -7.86
N TYR A 343 -0.43 19.44 -7.44
CA TYR A 343 -1.59 19.13 -6.58
C TYR A 343 -1.54 19.93 -5.27
N ARG A 344 -0.40 19.94 -4.59
CA ARG A 344 -0.21 20.66 -3.31
C ARG A 344 -0.41 22.16 -3.47
N LYS A 345 0.09 22.72 -4.58
CA LYS A 345 -0.09 24.15 -4.92
C LYS A 345 -1.55 24.46 -5.17
N GLU A 346 -2.22 23.71 -6.04
CA GLU A 346 -3.64 23.91 -6.37
C GLU A 346 -4.55 23.71 -5.16
N LEU A 347 -4.23 22.77 -4.26
CA LEU A 347 -4.97 22.58 -3.01
C LEU A 347 -4.81 23.78 -2.08
N ARG A 348 -3.58 24.33 -1.97
CA ARG A 348 -3.30 25.53 -1.18
C ARG A 348 -4.06 26.74 -1.74
N ASP A 349 -4.04 26.91 -3.05
CA ASP A 349 -4.74 28.01 -3.72
C ASP A 349 -6.26 27.86 -3.56
N LEU A 350 -6.80 26.64 -3.68
CA LEU A 350 -8.21 26.33 -3.43
C LEU A 350 -8.64 26.72 -2.01
N LEU A 351 -7.88 26.29 -1.00
CA LEU A 351 -8.16 26.59 0.41
C LEU A 351 -8.00 28.09 0.73
N ALA A 352 -7.13 28.80 0.00
CA ALA A 352 -6.98 30.24 0.09
C ALA A 352 -8.02 31.03 -0.73
N GLY A 353 -8.96 30.36 -1.40
CA GLY A 353 -9.97 31.00 -2.27
C GLY A 353 -9.38 31.65 -3.53
N ARG A 354 -8.15 31.27 -3.91
CA ARG A 354 -7.47 31.78 -5.10
C ARG A 354 -7.91 31.01 -6.35
N PRO A 355 -7.93 31.65 -7.53
CA PRO A 355 -8.21 30.93 -8.77
C PRO A 355 -7.13 29.88 -9.04
N SER A 356 -7.54 28.75 -9.64
CA SER A 356 -6.63 27.68 -10.06
C SER A 356 -5.52 28.22 -10.97
N THR A 357 -4.28 27.79 -10.73
CA THR A 357 -3.13 28.16 -11.57
C THR A 357 -2.98 27.32 -12.83
N ASN A 358 -3.92 26.39 -13.05
CA ASN A 358 -4.03 25.53 -14.21
C ASN A 358 -2.82 24.60 -14.42
N GLU A 359 -2.10 24.23 -13.35
CA GLU A 359 -0.91 23.35 -13.44
C GLU A 359 -1.24 21.99 -14.06
N TYR A 360 -2.47 21.50 -13.87
CA TYR A 360 -2.95 20.30 -14.54
C TYR A 360 -2.79 20.39 -16.06
N GLN A 361 -3.25 21.47 -16.69
CA GLN A 361 -3.19 21.61 -18.15
C GLN A 361 -1.76 21.80 -18.64
N ARG A 362 -0.93 22.48 -17.85
CA ARG A 362 0.50 22.60 -18.13
C ARG A 362 1.17 21.23 -18.21
N ILE A 363 0.88 20.34 -17.25
CA ILE A 363 1.45 18.98 -17.23
C ILE A 363 0.90 18.12 -18.37
N VAL A 364 -0.39 18.25 -18.69
CA VAL A 364 -0.98 17.60 -19.87
C VAL A 364 -0.28 18.05 -21.15
N GLY A 365 -0.07 19.36 -21.33
CA GLY A 365 0.65 19.92 -22.49
C GLY A 365 2.06 19.33 -22.63
N MET A 366 2.81 19.15 -21.53
CA MET A 366 4.13 18.51 -21.57
C MET A 366 4.11 17.04 -22.03
N MET A 367 3.00 16.32 -21.83
CA MET A 367 2.83 14.96 -22.34
C MET A 367 2.40 14.94 -23.83
N GLU A 368 1.67 15.96 -24.28
CA GLU A 368 1.14 16.06 -25.64
C GLU A 368 2.12 16.69 -26.64
N GLU A 369 2.94 17.66 -26.22
CA GLU A 369 3.84 18.44 -27.08
C GLU A 369 5.09 17.69 -27.56
N ARG A 370 5.27 16.40 -27.19
CA ARG A 370 6.40 15.62 -27.71
C ARG A 370 6.12 15.21 -29.17
N PRO A 371 6.86 15.75 -30.16
CA PRO A 371 6.53 15.59 -31.56
C PRO A 371 6.66 14.13 -32.00
N GLU A 372 5.69 13.67 -32.78
CA GLU A 372 5.67 12.32 -33.36
C GLU A 372 6.89 12.04 -34.24
N GLU A 373 7.62 13.06 -34.69
CA GLU A 373 8.84 12.94 -35.51
C GLU A 373 10.03 12.26 -34.79
N GLU A 374 10.06 12.24 -33.46
CA GLU A 374 11.02 11.40 -32.70
C GLU A 374 10.54 9.95 -32.52
N ARG A 375 9.27 9.63 -32.81
CA ARG A 375 8.70 8.27 -32.69
C ARG A 375 9.02 7.38 -33.89
N ASP A 376 9.33 7.96 -35.05
CA ASP A 376 9.63 7.25 -36.30
C ASP A 376 11.13 7.05 -36.56
N GLN A 377 12.01 7.48 -35.65
CA GLN A 377 13.40 7.00 -35.71
C GLN A 377 13.39 5.53 -35.30
N PRO A 378 13.83 4.60 -36.17
CA PRO A 378 13.85 3.18 -35.82
C PRO A 378 14.64 3.05 -34.54
N GLU A 379 13.99 2.46 -33.53
CA GLU A 379 14.59 2.08 -32.26
C GLU A 379 15.99 1.57 -32.53
N GLY A 380 17.00 2.12 -31.84
CA GLY A 380 18.37 1.63 -31.96
C GLY A 380 18.33 0.12 -31.83
N GLU A 381 18.59 -0.56 -32.95
CA GLU A 381 18.44 -2.01 -33.03
C GLU A 381 19.21 -2.63 -31.87
N MET A 382 18.52 -3.46 -31.10
CA MET A 382 19.10 -4.25 -30.02
C MET A 382 20.43 -4.84 -30.53
N SER A 383 21.54 -4.52 -29.87
CA SER A 383 22.87 -4.92 -30.40
C SER A 383 22.87 -6.41 -30.70
N GLU A 384 23.48 -6.80 -31.83
CA GLU A 384 23.49 -8.21 -32.25
C GLU A 384 24.02 -9.14 -31.14
N GLU A 385 24.91 -8.63 -30.27
CA GLU A 385 25.38 -9.33 -29.08
C GLU A 385 24.26 -9.64 -28.08
N LEU A 386 23.43 -8.65 -27.73
CA LEU A 386 22.32 -8.83 -26.78
C LEU A 386 21.22 -9.71 -27.39
N ARG A 387 20.97 -9.58 -28.69
CA ARG A 387 20.03 -10.41 -29.44
C ARG A 387 20.49 -11.87 -29.49
N ASN A 388 21.77 -12.12 -29.68
CA ASN A 388 22.36 -13.45 -29.68
C ASN A 388 22.42 -14.07 -28.26
N GLU A 389 22.65 -13.27 -27.22
CA GLU A 389 22.57 -13.75 -25.82
C GLU A 389 21.15 -14.16 -25.40
N LEU A 390 20.12 -13.42 -25.84
CA LEU A 390 18.72 -13.74 -25.52
C LEU A 390 18.16 -14.91 -26.33
N MET A 391 18.58 -15.07 -27.58
CA MET A 391 18.05 -16.09 -28.49
C MET A 391 18.81 -17.42 -28.45
N GLY A 392 19.99 -17.47 -27.81
CA GLY A 392 20.83 -18.67 -27.70
C GLY A 392 20.28 -19.82 -26.84
N TYR A 393 19.04 -19.75 -26.35
CA TYR A 393 18.45 -20.74 -25.45
C TYR A 393 17.34 -21.63 -26.03
N SER A 394 17.06 -21.59 -27.35
CA SER A 394 16.09 -22.53 -27.92
C SER A 394 16.38 -22.89 -29.39
N ASP A 395 17.27 -23.86 -29.59
CA ASP A 395 17.28 -24.66 -30.82
C ASP A 395 17.25 -26.14 -30.46
N THR A 396 16.05 -26.70 -30.44
CA THR A 396 15.84 -28.08 -30.88
C THR A 396 14.59 -28.14 -31.74
N GLU A 397 14.86 -28.19 -33.04
CA GLU A 397 14.04 -28.60 -34.18
C GLU A 397 12.74 -29.36 -33.86
N THR A 398 11.62 -28.93 -34.46
CA THR A 398 10.72 -29.88 -35.13
C THR A 398 9.97 -29.23 -36.30
N GLN A 399 10.09 -29.88 -37.46
CA GLN A 399 9.48 -29.58 -38.74
C GLN A 399 7.94 -29.46 -38.69
N ALA A 400 7.41 -28.50 -39.43
CA ALA A 400 6.00 -28.40 -39.79
C ALA A 400 5.66 -29.26 -41.03
N PRO A 401 4.40 -29.73 -41.13
CA PRO A 401 3.82 -29.96 -42.45
C PRO A 401 2.43 -29.31 -42.62
N GLY A 402 2.28 -28.59 -43.74
CA GLY A 402 1.20 -28.77 -44.72
C GLY A 402 -0.20 -28.26 -44.42
N ASP A 403 -0.59 -27.21 -45.14
CA ASP A 403 -1.97 -26.75 -45.39
C ASP A 403 -2.86 -27.81 -46.09
N THR A 404 -4.16 -27.84 -45.77
CA THR A 404 -5.27 -27.98 -46.74
C THR A 404 -6.63 -27.54 -46.14
N ASN A 405 -7.44 -26.88 -46.98
CA ASN A 405 -8.75 -26.23 -46.71
C ASN A 405 -9.95 -27.18 -46.53
N ALA A 406 -10.96 -26.78 -45.70
CA ALA A 406 -12.40 -26.78 -46.03
C ALA A 406 -13.28 -26.22 -44.86
N PRO A 407 -14.43 -25.55 -45.12
CA PRO A 407 -15.32 -25.02 -44.09
C PRO A 407 -16.36 -26.07 -43.65
N GLY A 408 -16.28 -26.51 -42.38
CA GLY A 408 -17.24 -27.40 -41.74
C GLY A 408 -18.04 -26.67 -40.65
N THR A 409 -19.35 -26.87 -40.66
CA THR A 409 -20.30 -26.44 -39.62
C THR A 409 -19.95 -27.04 -38.26
N TRP A 410 -19.94 -26.22 -37.22
CA TRP A 410 -19.57 -26.61 -35.85
C TRP A 410 -20.75 -27.28 -35.11
N PRO A 411 -20.54 -28.41 -34.40
CA PRO A 411 -21.53 -28.97 -33.49
C PRO A 411 -21.49 -28.25 -32.13
N ASP A 412 -22.67 -28.13 -31.51
CA ASP A 412 -22.82 -27.71 -30.11
C ASP A 412 -22.09 -28.69 -29.18
N VAL A 413 -21.04 -28.22 -28.50
CA VAL A 413 -20.36 -28.96 -27.43
C VAL A 413 -20.35 -28.12 -26.16
N VAL A 414 -21.01 -28.66 -25.13
CA VAL A 414 -21.00 -28.15 -23.75
C VAL A 414 -19.60 -28.41 -23.15
N PRO A 415 -18.93 -27.40 -22.56
CA PRO A 415 -17.58 -27.58 -22.02
C PRO A 415 -17.61 -28.45 -20.75
N THR A 416 -16.85 -29.53 -20.77
CA THR A 416 -16.46 -30.30 -19.58
C THR A 416 -15.44 -29.49 -18.76
N GLY A 417 -15.58 -29.47 -17.44
CA GLY A 417 -14.94 -28.54 -16.50
C GLY A 417 -13.41 -28.63 -16.30
N GLY A 418 -12.63 -28.83 -17.37
CA GLY A 418 -11.17 -28.65 -17.36
C GLY A 418 -10.78 -27.18 -17.48
N LYS A 419 -9.61 -26.79 -16.93
CA LYS A 419 -9.01 -25.47 -17.22
C LYS A 419 -8.55 -25.45 -18.68
N PRO A 420 -8.80 -24.37 -19.44
CA PRO A 420 -8.39 -24.27 -20.84
C PRO A 420 -6.85 -24.34 -20.95
N ASP A 421 -6.35 -25.15 -21.88
CA ASP A 421 -4.92 -25.25 -22.20
C ASP A 421 -4.60 -24.25 -23.31
N LEU A 422 -4.05 -23.09 -22.93
CA LEU A 422 -3.81 -21.98 -23.85
C LEU A 422 -2.77 -22.27 -24.94
N ASN A 423 -2.05 -23.39 -24.84
CA ASN A 423 -1.17 -23.87 -25.92
C ASN A 423 -1.97 -24.50 -27.07
N LYS A 424 -3.26 -24.83 -26.86
CA LYS A 424 -4.14 -25.33 -27.90
C LYS A 424 -4.86 -24.18 -28.59
N PRO A 425 -4.83 -24.10 -29.94
CA PRO A 425 -5.46 -23.02 -30.69
C PRO A 425 -6.95 -22.82 -30.35
N PHE A 426 -7.69 -23.93 -30.13
CA PHE A 426 -9.11 -23.89 -29.80
C PHE A 426 -9.40 -23.30 -28.41
N ASP A 427 -8.66 -23.73 -27.38
CA ASP A 427 -8.83 -23.24 -26.01
C ASP A 427 -8.43 -21.77 -25.89
N ARG A 428 -7.40 -21.36 -26.65
CA ARG A 428 -6.99 -19.95 -26.78
C ARG A 428 -8.09 -19.11 -27.45
N ALA A 429 -8.67 -19.58 -28.55
CA ALA A 429 -9.76 -18.89 -29.23
C ALA A 429 -11.01 -18.77 -28.32
N MET A 430 -11.34 -19.80 -27.55
CA MET A 430 -12.45 -19.76 -26.59
C MET A 430 -12.17 -18.82 -25.41
N ALA A 431 -10.94 -18.79 -24.91
CA ALA A 431 -10.52 -17.82 -23.89
C ALA A 431 -10.62 -16.39 -24.43
N GLU A 432 -10.15 -16.15 -25.65
CA GLU A 432 -10.24 -14.85 -26.33
C GLU A 432 -11.69 -14.38 -26.50
N ILE A 433 -12.58 -15.26 -26.96
CA ILE A 433 -14.03 -14.96 -27.09
C ILE A 433 -14.63 -14.59 -25.74
N ASN A 434 -14.33 -15.34 -24.68
CA ASN A 434 -14.83 -15.06 -23.34
C ASN A 434 -14.30 -13.73 -22.78
N ILE A 435 -12.99 -13.46 -22.93
CA ILE A 435 -12.37 -12.21 -22.49
C ILE A 435 -12.97 -11.04 -23.27
N ARG A 436 -13.12 -11.17 -24.59
CA ARG A 436 -13.72 -10.14 -25.45
C ARG A 436 -15.19 -9.89 -25.08
N ALA A 437 -15.95 -10.93 -24.76
CA ALA A 437 -17.33 -10.80 -24.28
C ALA A 437 -17.40 -10.07 -22.93
N GLN A 438 -16.50 -10.42 -22.00
CA GLN A 438 -16.41 -9.77 -20.69
C GLN A 438 -15.99 -8.30 -20.81
N ALA A 439 -14.99 -7.99 -21.63
CA ALA A 439 -14.53 -6.63 -21.88
C ALA A 439 -15.62 -5.77 -22.55
N LYS A 440 -16.38 -6.33 -23.51
CA LYS A 440 -17.57 -5.67 -24.07
C LYS A 440 -18.66 -5.44 -23.03
N ALA A 441 -18.90 -6.39 -22.13
CA ALA A 441 -19.85 -6.23 -21.03
C ALA A 441 -19.42 -5.13 -20.03
N MET A 442 -18.12 -4.83 -19.95
CA MET A 442 -17.57 -3.69 -19.21
C MET A 442 -17.58 -2.37 -20.01
N GLY A 443 -18.17 -2.34 -21.22
CA GLY A 443 -18.26 -1.15 -22.05
C GLY A 443 -17.00 -0.82 -22.86
N MET A 444 -16.00 -1.70 -22.88
CA MET A 444 -14.77 -1.49 -23.65
C MET A 444 -15.04 -1.68 -25.16
N SER A 445 -14.48 -0.80 -25.99
CA SER A 445 -14.60 -0.85 -27.44
C SER A 445 -13.32 -0.43 -28.17
N GLY A 446 -13.19 -0.75 -29.45
CA GLY A 446 -12.04 -0.37 -30.28
C GLY A 446 -10.72 -0.88 -29.71
N GLN A 447 -9.69 -0.03 -29.68
CA GLN A 447 -8.35 -0.36 -29.19
C GLN A 447 -8.32 -0.79 -27.72
N GLN A 448 -9.23 -0.29 -26.88
CA GLN A 448 -9.32 -0.69 -25.47
C GLN A 448 -9.72 -2.15 -25.31
N LEU A 449 -10.61 -2.64 -26.19
CA LEU A 449 -11.03 -4.03 -26.22
C LEU A 449 -9.87 -4.94 -26.61
N GLU A 450 -9.12 -4.58 -27.65
CA GLU A 450 -7.97 -5.38 -28.12
C GLU A 450 -6.86 -5.43 -27.07
N PHE A 451 -6.55 -4.30 -26.44
CA PHE A 451 -5.56 -4.24 -25.37
C PHE A 451 -5.96 -5.12 -24.17
N ALA A 452 -7.23 -5.05 -23.74
CA ALA A 452 -7.74 -5.88 -22.64
C ALA A 452 -7.68 -7.38 -22.99
N VAL A 453 -7.99 -7.75 -24.23
CA VAL A 453 -7.93 -9.13 -24.72
C VAL A 453 -6.48 -9.63 -24.74
N GLN A 454 -5.57 -8.89 -25.34
CA GLN A 454 -4.16 -9.30 -25.45
C GLN A 454 -3.46 -9.36 -24.10
N SER A 455 -3.66 -8.37 -23.23
CA SER A 455 -3.05 -8.34 -21.90
C SER A 455 -3.53 -9.50 -21.02
N THR A 456 -4.82 -9.82 -21.06
CA THR A 456 -5.40 -10.94 -20.28
C THR A 456 -4.91 -12.30 -20.80
N LEU A 457 -4.83 -12.48 -22.14
CA LEU A 457 -4.28 -13.70 -22.73
C LEU A 457 -2.80 -13.87 -22.34
N ARG A 458 -1.98 -12.82 -22.45
CA ARG A 458 -0.56 -12.85 -22.08
C ARG A 458 -0.37 -13.15 -20.59
N GLN A 459 -1.21 -12.60 -19.73
CA GLN A 459 -1.19 -12.92 -18.29
C GLN A 459 -1.52 -14.39 -18.02
N ALA A 460 -2.50 -14.94 -18.74
CA ALA A 460 -2.90 -16.32 -18.59
C ALA A 460 -1.83 -17.30 -19.12
N GLU A 461 -1.15 -16.96 -20.23
CA GLU A 461 0.01 -17.70 -20.75
C GLU A 461 1.17 -17.72 -19.73
N MET A 462 1.51 -16.56 -19.13
CA MET A 462 2.55 -16.48 -18.10
C MET A 462 2.22 -17.31 -16.85
N GLN A 463 0.97 -17.28 -16.40
CA GLN A 463 0.52 -18.11 -15.28
C GLN A 463 0.62 -19.60 -15.61
N HIS A 464 0.25 -19.99 -16.83
CA HIS A 464 0.38 -21.37 -17.31
C HIS A 464 1.84 -21.82 -17.32
N ALA A 465 2.74 -21.02 -17.90
CA ALA A 465 4.17 -21.30 -17.94
C ALA A 465 4.78 -21.45 -16.54
N ASN A 466 4.43 -20.56 -15.60
CA ASN A 466 4.90 -20.63 -14.22
C ASN A 466 4.40 -21.90 -13.50
N ASN A 467 3.12 -22.25 -13.71
CA ASN A 467 2.56 -23.49 -13.15
C ASN A 467 3.25 -24.75 -13.70
N GLN A 468 3.59 -24.76 -14.98
CA GLN A 468 4.37 -25.85 -15.58
C GLN A 468 5.78 -25.94 -14.99
N LEU A 469 6.44 -24.80 -14.76
CA LEU A 469 7.78 -24.74 -14.16
C LEU A 469 7.76 -25.24 -12.70
N LEU A 470 6.74 -24.84 -11.92
CA LEU A 470 6.52 -25.37 -10.57
C LEU A 470 6.21 -26.86 -10.57
N ALA A 471 5.44 -27.36 -11.55
CA ALA A 471 5.16 -28.78 -11.70
C ALA A 471 6.44 -29.58 -12.02
N LYS A 472 7.29 -29.09 -12.93
CA LYS A 472 8.61 -29.68 -13.23
C LYS A 472 9.49 -29.73 -11.98
N ARG A 473 9.63 -28.62 -11.24
CA ARG A 473 10.40 -28.59 -9.97
C ARG A 473 9.88 -29.57 -8.93
N ARG A 474 8.56 -29.78 -8.86
CA ARG A 474 7.96 -30.79 -7.96
C ARG A 474 8.29 -32.21 -8.42
N ALA A 475 8.25 -32.48 -9.72
CA ALA A 475 8.63 -33.77 -10.28
C ALA A 475 10.12 -34.08 -10.06
N GLU A 476 11.01 -33.10 -10.27
CA GLU A 476 12.45 -33.22 -10.00
C GLU A 476 12.73 -33.50 -8.51
N LYS A 477 12.07 -32.77 -7.60
CA LYS A 477 12.19 -33.04 -6.16
C LYS A 477 11.65 -34.42 -5.78
N ALA A 478 10.59 -34.89 -6.41
CA ALA A 478 10.05 -36.23 -6.18
C ALA A 478 11.02 -37.31 -6.69
N ALA A 479 11.63 -37.13 -7.87
CA ALA A 479 12.62 -38.03 -8.43
C ALA A 479 13.91 -38.08 -7.57
N ALA A 480 14.39 -36.93 -7.10
CA ALA A 480 15.55 -36.84 -6.21
C ALA A 480 15.34 -37.58 -4.87
N LYS A 481 14.08 -37.67 -4.40
CA LYS A 481 13.74 -38.37 -3.15
C LYS A 481 13.67 -39.89 -3.30
N VAL A 482 13.50 -40.39 -4.53
CA VAL A 482 13.45 -41.83 -4.85
C VAL A 482 14.85 -42.39 -5.17
N GLY A 483 15.81 -41.52 -5.52
CA GLY A 483 17.18 -41.90 -5.89
C GLY A 483 18.21 -41.95 -4.76
N ALA A 484 17.83 -41.82 -3.48
CA ALA A 484 18.78 -41.91 -2.37
C ALA A 484 18.96 -43.37 -1.93
N PRO A 485 20.11 -44.04 -2.21
CA PRO A 485 20.35 -45.39 -1.72
C PRO A 485 20.52 -45.40 -0.21
N SER A 486 19.66 -46.15 0.47
CA SER A 486 19.81 -46.51 1.88
C SER A 486 20.94 -47.53 2.04
N GLY A 487 22.17 -47.04 2.23
CA GLY A 487 23.30 -47.91 2.49
C GLY A 487 24.50 -47.13 3.00
N ALA A 488 24.59 -46.94 4.31
CA ALA A 488 25.82 -46.55 4.98
C ALA A 488 26.20 -47.63 5.99
N PRO A 489 27.43 -48.16 5.96
CA PRO A 489 28.09 -48.66 7.15
C PRO A 489 28.96 -47.56 7.78
N ALA A 490 29.05 -47.62 9.09
CA ALA A 490 29.83 -46.72 9.93
C ALA A 490 31.35 -46.90 9.76
N ALA A 491 32.12 -45.81 9.82
CA ALA A 491 33.16 -45.54 10.84
C ALA A 491 34.27 -44.56 10.38
N SER A 492 34.78 -43.84 11.40
CA SER A 492 36.11 -43.22 11.57
C SER A 492 36.54 -41.98 10.77
N GLY A 493 36.66 -40.85 11.49
CA GLY A 493 37.96 -40.26 11.88
C GLY A 493 38.68 -39.30 10.92
N ALA A 494 39.22 -38.21 11.52
CA ALA A 494 40.04 -37.12 10.97
C ALA A 494 39.25 -36.07 10.14
N GLY A 495 39.29 -34.76 10.39
CA GLY A 495 40.32 -33.90 10.97
C GLY A 495 40.76 -32.91 9.87
N GLY A 496 40.43 -31.62 9.98
CA GLY A 496 40.94 -30.62 9.02
C GLY A 496 40.12 -29.33 8.89
N ALA A 497 40.56 -28.32 9.63
CA ALA A 497 40.57 -26.87 9.37
C ALA A 497 39.79 -26.28 8.16
N ALA A 498 38.94 -25.29 8.45
CA ALA A 498 38.98 -23.94 7.86
C ALA A 498 37.85 -23.07 8.43
N ALA A 499 38.11 -22.43 9.56
CA ALA A 499 37.38 -21.26 10.03
C ALA A 499 38.28 -20.05 9.85
N GLY A 500 37.79 -18.99 9.21
CA GLY A 500 38.55 -17.76 9.03
C GLY A 500 37.68 -16.59 8.59
N LEU A 501 37.74 -15.52 9.39
CA LEU A 501 37.41 -14.13 9.08
C LEU A 501 35.93 -13.71 9.18
N GLY A 502 35.50 -13.34 10.40
CA GLY A 502 34.26 -12.59 10.57
C GLY A 502 33.85 -12.20 11.99
N GLY A 503 34.77 -11.91 12.93
CA GLY A 503 34.36 -11.73 14.33
C GLY A 503 35.19 -10.84 15.26
N TRP A 504 36.13 -10.02 14.76
CA TRP A 504 37.09 -9.33 15.64
C TRP A 504 36.77 -7.85 15.98
N LEU A 505 35.57 -7.32 15.69
CA LEU A 505 35.27 -5.89 15.92
C LEU A 505 34.00 -5.60 16.74
N LYS A 506 33.71 -6.41 17.78
CA LYS A 506 32.52 -6.18 18.63
C LYS A 506 32.74 -6.26 20.15
N GLY A 507 33.94 -5.98 20.64
CA GLY A 507 34.23 -6.03 22.07
C GLY A 507 35.16 -4.91 22.52
N LEU A 508 34.63 -3.68 22.63
CA LEU A 508 35.37 -2.58 23.26
C LEU A 508 34.46 -1.45 23.79
N VAL A 509 33.30 -1.76 24.39
CA VAL A 509 32.57 -0.84 25.31
C VAL A 509 31.73 -1.67 26.31
N GLY A 510 31.92 -1.43 27.63
CA GLY A 510 31.13 -1.93 28.77
C GLY A 510 31.50 -3.35 29.25
N GLY A 511 32.02 -3.63 30.46
CA GLY A 511 31.68 -3.11 31.79
C GLY A 511 30.28 -3.61 32.17
N GLY A 512 30.01 -4.49 33.13
CA GLY A 512 30.75 -5.18 34.19
C GLY A 512 29.68 -5.77 35.13
N GLU A 513 29.85 -7.02 35.58
CA GLU A 513 29.08 -7.74 36.64
C GLU A 513 27.56 -7.95 36.34
N GLU A 514 26.88 -9.04 36.71
CA GLU A 514 27.12 -10.09 37.69
C GLU A 514 26.33 -11.34 37.26
N THR A 515 26.88 -12.51 37.57
CA THR A 515 26.36 -13.84 37.23
C THR A 515 25.22 -14.29 38.14
N ALA A 516 24.14 -14.83 37.57
CA ALA A 516 23.30 -15.82 38.25
C ALA A 516 22.88 -16.92 37.28
N GLN A 517 23.37 -18.13 37.55
CA GLN A 517 22.95 -19.39 36.94
C GLN A 517 21.58 -19.81 37.48
N ALA A 518 20.68 -20.29 36.61
CA ALA A 518 19.76 -21.38 36.96
C ALA A 518 19.21 -22.10 35.72
N ALA A 519 19.06 -23.41 35.90
CA ALA A 519 18.76 -24.51 34.98
C ALA A 519 17.46 -24.42 34.14
N PRO A 520 17.34 -25.26 33.08
CA PRO A 520 16.10 -25.42 32.32
C PRO A 520 15.14 -26.38 33.03
N VAL A 521 13.84 -26.03 33.09
CA VAL A 521 12.77 -26.95 33.51
C VAL A 521 11.72 -27.09 32.41
N ALA A 522 11.35 -28.34 32.20
CA ALA A 522 10.48 -28.85 31.15
C ALA A 522 8.98 -28.67 31.46
N THR A 523 8.20 -28.63 30.38
CA THR A 523 6.87 -29.23 30.13
C THR A 523 5.83 -29.40 31.26
N GLY A 524 4.59 -29.00 30.95
CA GLY A 524 3.33 -29.36 31.62
C GLY A 524 2.59 -28.09 32.05
N GLU A 525 1.28 -27.89 31.93
CA GLU A 525 0.16 -28.81 31.88
C GLU A 525 -1.11 -28.00 31.52
N LYS A 526 -2.10 -28.63 30.87
CA LYS A 526 -3.35 -28.00 30.44
C LYS A 526 -4.29 -27.81 31.63
N ALA A 527 -4.66 -26.57 31.96
CA ALA A 527 -5.74 -26.29 32.90
C ALA A 527 -7.10 -26.15 32.18
N LYS A 528 -7.97 -27.15 32.38
CA LYS A 528 -9.41 -27.06 32.14
C LYS A 528 -10.03 -26.14 33.19
N ILE A 529 -10.70 -25.06 32.77
CA ILE A 529 -11.60 -24.30 33.67
C ILE A 529 -13.04 -24.76 33.45
N ARG A 530 -13.62 -25.19 34.57
CA ARG A 530 -14.95 -25.76 34.76
C ARG A 530 -15.94 -24.61 34.97
N ARG A 531 -17.04 -24.61 34.22
CA ARG A 531 -18.20 -23.74 34.47
C ARG A 531 -18.82 -24.08 35.82
N LEU A 532 -19.07 -23.07 36.64
CA LEU A 532 -20.08 -23.10 37.70
C LEU A 532 -21.04 -21.96 37.43
N GLY A 533 -22.30 -22.32 37.19
CA GLY A 533 -23.43 -21.41 37.16
C GLY A 533 -23.83 -21.04 38.58
N GLY A 534 -24.39 -19.83 38.72
CA GLY A 534 -25.00 -19.36 39.95
C GLY A 534 -26.09 -18.36 39.59
N GLU A 535 -27.33 -18.83 39.67
CA GLU A 535 -28.55 -18.04 39.60
C GLU A 535 -28.60 -17.03 40.75
N GLY A 536 -29.08 -15.81 40.49
CA GLY A 536 -29.23 -14.77 41.48
C GLY A 536 -30.37 -13.81 41.12
N LYS A 537 -31.51 -14.02 41.78
CA LYS A 537 -32.81 -13.35 41.64
C LYS A 537 -32.78 -11.82 41.78
N ALA A 538 -33.75 -11.22 41.08
CA ALA A 538 -34.22 -9.86 41.19
C ALA A 538 -34.58 -9.41 42.62
N ILE A 539 -34.29 -8.14 42.91
CA ILE A 539 -34.98 -7.35 43.94
C ILE A 539 -35.46 -6.06 43.28
N ALA A 540 -36.78 -5.88 43.32
CA ALA A 540 -37.47 -4.65 43.00
C ALA A 540 -37.53 -3.74 44.23
N GLY A 541 -37.60 -2.43 44.00
CA GLY A 541 -38.33 -1.51 44.88
C GLY A 541 -37.58 -0.26 45.30
N GLY A 542 -38.23 0.89 45.09
CA GLY A 542 -38.14 2.01 46.02
C GLY A 542 -37.96 3.39 45.41
N CYS A 543 -39.07 4.03 45.04
CA CYS A 543 -39.17 5.49 44.90
C CYS A 543 -38.75 6.21 46.18
N GLY A 544 -38.09 7.37 46.05
CA GLY A 544 -37.83 8.29 47.13
C GLY A 544 -37.76 9.72 46.63
N ALA A 545 -38.88 10.43 46.69
CA ALA A 545 -38.96 11.88 46.55
C ALA A 545 -38.27 12.56 47.74
N GLY A 546 -37.60 13.68 47.51
CA GLY A 546 -36.97 14.48 48.56
C GLY A 546 -36.59 15.88 48.08
N GLN A 547 -37.56 16.80 48.17
CA GLN A 547 -37.34 18.25 48.15
C GLN A 547 -36.29 18.65 49.20
N PHE A 548 -35.40 19.59 48.87
CA PHE A 548 -34.96 20.62 49.80
C PHE A 548 -34.55 21.89 49.04
N CYS A 549 -35.37 22.93 49.18
CA CYS A 549 -34.94 24.31 48.99
C CYS A 549 -34.10 24.73 50.21
N LYS A 550 -33.02 25.49 49.98
CA LYS A 550 -32.71 26.67 50.79
C LYS A 550 -31.84 27.67 50.03
N THR A 551 -32.31 28.89 50.13
CA THR A 551 -31.86 30.19 49.61
C THR A 551 -30.65 30.77 50.35
N THR A 552 -30.19 31.93 49.83
CA THR A 552 -29.20 32.93 50.30
C THR A 552 -27.75 32.61 49.97
N GLU A 553 -26.98 33.42 49.24
CA GLU A 553 -27.04 34.87 48.90
C GLU A 553 -26.85 35.14 47.40
#